data_AF-A0A4Y7T6T7-F1
#
_entry.id   AF-A0A4Y7T6T7-F1
#
_cell.length_a   1.000
_cell.length_b   1.000
_cell.length_c   1.000
_cell.angle_alpha   90.00
_cell.angle_beta   90.00
_cell.angle_gamma   90.00
#
_symmetry.space_group_name_H-M   'P 1'
#
loop_
_entity.id
_entity.type
_entity.pdbx_description
1 polymer ?
#
loop_
_entity_poly.entity_id
_entity_poly.type
_entity_poly.pdbx_seq_one_letter_code
_entity_poly.pdbx_strand_id
1 'polypeptide(L)'
;MVLPVPNLYQRKIIDVNGCASLTRIEIQINATDSNHIGQFTGLAWIAAFMASITPSNALKTFRLKLLFCLSNLPETAYGELRSLLCGIAARAIDKEQFPCLERLEVRVFVQSRADNNQELYQVAGWVSNALSTFIPLGSPLLDLEAVEGGYNSFF
;
A
#
# COMPACT_ATOMS: atom_id res chain seq x y z
N MET A 1 -23.67 -29.39 10.58
CA MET A 1 -23.70 -28.89 9.18
C MET A 1 -22.58 -27.86 9.07
N VAL A 2 -21.44 -28.26 8.49
CA VAL A 2 -20.28 -27.38 8.32
C VAL A 2 -20.50 -26.62 7.02
N LEU A 3 -20.72 -25.30 7.10
CA LEU A 3 -20.79 -24.46 5.92
C LEU A 3 -19.37 -24.34 5.33
N PRO A 4 -19.17 -24.55 4.02
CA PRO A 4 -17.88 -24.33 3.41
C PRO A 4 -17.56 -22.82 3.46
N VAL A 5 -16.43 -22.49 4.08
CA VAL A 5 -15.84 -21.14 3.96
C VAL A 5 -15.51 -20.94 2.48
N PRO A 6 -16.04 -19.89 1.80
CA PRO A 6 -15.69 -19.66 0.42
C PRO A 6 -14.19 -19.39 0.33
N ASN A 7 -13.50 -20.20 -0.47
CA ASN A 7 -12.12 -19.98 -0.91
C ASN A 7 -12.03 -18.64 -1.66
N LEU A 8 -11.91 -17.53 -0.92
CA LEU A 8 -11.81 -16.18 -1.49
C LEU A 8 -10.40 -15.83 -2.01
N TYR A 9 -9.45 -16.75 -1.96
CA TYR A 9 -8.10 -16.56 -2.47
C TYR A 9 -7.82 -17.44 -3.70
N GLN A 10 -8.62 -17.29 -4.77
CA GLN A 10 -8.13 -17.69 -6.09
C GLN A 10 -7.01 -16.72 -6.49
N ARG A 11 -5.76 -17.17 -6.31
CA ARG A 11 -4.54 -16.43 -6.66
C ARG A 11 -4.49 -16.27 -8.18
N LYS A 12 -5.08 -15.20 -8.71
CA LYS A 12 -4.99 -14.86 -10.13
C LYS A 12 -3.60 -14.28 -10.39
N ILE A 13 -2.72 -15.09 -10.98
CA ILE A 13 -1.39 -14.63 -11.40
C ILE A 13 -1.62 -13.64 -12.55
N ILE A 14 -1.17 -12.41 -12.37
CA ILE A 14 -1.19 -11.40 -13.42
C ILE A 14 0.18 -11.43 -14.08
N ASP A 15 0.24 -12.06 -15.25
CA ASP A 15 1.44 -12.10 -16.07
C ASP A 15 1.64 -10.71 -16.72
N VAL A 16 2.58 -9.95 -16.18
CA VAL A 16 2.98 -8.64 -16.73
C VAL A 16 4.15 -8.77 -17.70
N ASN A 17 4.71 -9.96 -17.93
CA ASN A 17 5.85 -10.15 -18.83
C ASN A 17 5.50 -9.87 -20.28
N GLY A 18 4.22 -10.07 -20.66
CA GLY A 18 3.70 -9.66 -21.97
C GLY A 18 3.61 -8.13 -22.14
N CYS A 19 3.79 -7.35 -21.07
CA CYS A 19 3.65 -5.91 -21.06
C CYS A 19 5.03 -5.23 -20.93
N ALA A 20 5.90 -5.39 -21.94
CA ALA A 20 7.22 -4.76 -21.97
C ALA A 20 7.18 -3.22 -21.85
N SER A 21 6.02 -2.60 -22.10
CA SER A 21 5.78 -1.16 -21.96
C SER A 21 5.18 -0.76 -20.61
N LEU A 22 4.86 -1.71 -19.72
CA LEU A 22 4.29 -1.42 -18.41
C LEU A 22 5.40 -0.95 -17.47
N THR A 23 5.70 0.34 -17.56
CA THR A 23 6.71 1.01 -16.74
C THR A 23 6.17 1.49 -15.41
N ARG A 24 4.85 1.54 -15.26
CA ARG A 24 4.18 2.04 -14.06
C ARG A 24 2.96 1.22 -13.68
N ILE A 25 2.88 0.88 -12.40
CA ILE A 25 1.68 0.35 -11.75
C ILE A 25 1.19 1.38 -10.75
N GLU A 26 -0.11 1.69 -10.79
CA GLU A 26 -0.76 2.53 -9.80
C GLU A 26 -1.90 1.75 -9.17
N ILE A 27 -1.87 1.63 -7.84
CA ILE A 27 -2.93 1.01 -7.06
C ILE A 27 -3.46 2.04 -6.09
N GLN A 28 -4.78 2.17 -6.07
CA GLN A 28 -5.49 3.05 -5.17
C GLN A 28 -6.39 2.21 -4.26
N ILE A 29 -6.20 2.37 -2.96
CA ILE A 29 -7.09 1.81 -1.95
C ILE A 29 -7.83 2.95 -1.30
N ASN A 30 -9.13 2.95 -1.52
CA ASN A 30 -10.04 3.68 -0.68
C ASN A 30 -10.51 2.75 0.44
N ALA A 31 -10.08 3.05 1.67
CA ALA A 31 -10.52 2.32 2.83
C ALA A 31 -11.05 3.29 3.90
N THR A 32 -12.01 4.12 3.46
CA THR A 32 -12.82 5.03 4.30
C THR A 32 -13.96 4.34 5.04
N ASP A 33 -14.11 3.03 4.87
CA ASP A 33 -15.21 2.30 5.52
C ASP A 33 -15.01 2.33 7.05
N SER A 34 -16.08 2.52 7.80
CA SER A 34 -16.03 2.61 9.27
C SER A 34 -15.54 1.31 9.93
N ASN A 35 -15.51 0.23 9.15
CA ASN A 35 -14.91 -1.04 9.52
C ASN A 35 -13.48 -1.11 8.97
N HIS A 36 -12.50 -1.06 9.86
CA HIS A 36 -11.07 -1.25 9.61
C HIS A 36 -10.74 -2.47 8.72
N ILE A 37 -11.64 -3.46 8.65
CA ILE A 37 -11.57 -4.65 7.77
C ILE A 37 -11.29 -4.28 6.31
N GLY A 38 -11.85 -3.17 5.79
CA GLY A 38 -11.60 -2.71 4.42
C GLY A 38 -10.14 -2.32 4.18
N GLN A 39 -9.50 -1.68 5.18
CA GLN A 39 -8.09 -1.28 5.13
C GLN A 39 -7.17 -2.50 5.09
N PHE A 40 -7.45 -3.49 5.95
CA PHE A 40 -6.72 -4.76 6.00
C PHE A 40 -6.85 -5.57 4.72
N THR A 41 -8.08 -5.75 4.24
CA THR A 41 -8.35 -6.56 3.05
C THR A 41 -7.66 -5.96 1.82
N GLY A 42 -7.69 -4.63 1.70
CA GLY A 42 -7.03 -3.94 0.60
C GLY A 42 -5.51 -4.09 0.64
N LEU A 43 -4.86 -3.83 1.79
CA LEU A 43 -3.40 -3.96 1.91
C LEU A 43 -2.94 -5.42 1.75
N ALA A 44 -3.69 -6.37 2.31
CA ALA A 44 -3.43 -7.80 2.13
C ALA A 44 -3.56 -8.21 0.66
N TRP A 45 -4.56 -7.67 -0.04
CA TRP A 45 -4.70 -7.87 -1.48
C TRP A 45 -3.52 -7.29 -2.25
N ILE A 46 -3.00 -6.11 -1.91
CA ILE A 46 -1.80 -5.56 -2.58
C ILE A 46 -0.59 -6.43 -2.32
N ALA A 47 -0.34 -6.83 -1.07
CA ALA A 47 0.80 -7.68 -0.75
C ALA A 47 0.74 -8.99 -1.55
N ALA A 48 -0.45 -9.60 -1.64
CA ALA A 48 -0.69 -10.77 -2.46
C ALA A 48 -0.55 -10.50 -3.96
N PHE A 49 -1.05 -9.35 -4.44
CA PHE A 49 -0.95 -8.92 -5.83
C PHE A 49 0.51 -8.74 -6.22
N MET A 50 1.29 -7.98 -5.46
CA MET A 50 2.73 -7.77 -5.67
C MET A 50 3.50 -9.09 -5.68
N ALA A 51 3.15 -10.04 -4.81
CA ALA A 51 3.74 -11.37 -4.81
C ALA A 51 3.34 -12.22 -6.04
N SER A 52 2.26 -11.86 -6.73
CA SER A 52 1.77 -12.53 -7.93
C SER A 52 2.25 -11.90 -9.25
N ILE A 53 2.80 -10.68 -9.20
CA ILE A 53 3.42 -10.05 -10.38
C ILE A 53 4.62 -10.92 -10.76
N THR A 54 4.77 -11.22 -12.04
CA THR A 54 5.99 -11.88 -12.55
C THR A 54 7.18 -10.92 -12.49
N PRO A 55 8.42 -11.41 -12.30
CA PRO A 55 9.58 -10.53 -12.31
C PRO A 55 9.65 -9.67 -13.57
N SER A 56 9.77 -8.35 -13.42
CA SER A 56 9.68 -7.40 -14.53
C SER A 56 10.86 -6.43 -14.57
N ASN A 57 11.54 -6.41 -15.72
CA ASN A 57 12.60 -5.44 -16.04
C ASN A 57 12.05 -4.12 -16.60
N ALA A 58 10.76 -4.06 -16.93
CA ALA A 58 10.14 -2.86 -17.48
C ALA A 58 9.60 -1.93 -16.39
N LEU A 59 9.20 -2.49 -15.24
CA LEU A 59 8.57 -1.74 -14.16
C LEU A 59 9.57 -0.80 -13.48
N LYS A 60 9.34 0.51 -13.62
CA LYS A 60 10.16 1.58 -13.04
C LYS A 60 9.50 2.25 -11.85
N THR A 61 8.18 2.36 -11.89
CA THR A 61 7.42 3.07 -10.85
C THR A 61 6.28 2.21 -10.33
N PHE A 62 6.22 2.07 -9.01
CA PHE A 62 5.07 1.51 -8.31
C PHE A 62 4.47 2.61 -7.45
N ARG A 63 3.24 3.03 -7.75
CA ARG A 63 2.53 4.04 -6.98
C ARG A 63 1.42 3.39 -6.17
N LEU A 64 1.45 3.62 -4.88
CA LEU A 64 0.49 3.18 -3.91
C LEU A 64 -0.22 4.39 -3.28
N LYS A 65 -1.50 4.59 -3.62
CA LYS A 65 -2.36 5.60 -2.99
C LYS A 65 -3.22 4.94 -1.93
N LEU A 66 -3.08 5.36 -0.68
CA LEU A 66 -3.77 4.82 0.47
C LEU A 66 -4.63 5.90 1.09
N LEU A 67 -5.94 5.70 1.12
CA LEU A 67 -6.83 6.50 1.95
C LEU A 67 -6.95 5.84 3.32
N PHE A 68 -6.39 6.50 4.32
CA PHE A 68 -6.47 6.09 5.72
C PHE A 68 -7.41 6.99 6.50
N CYS A 69 -8.10 6.38 7.46
CA CYS A 69 -8.73 7.07 8.58
C CYS A 69 -8.25 6.34 9.85
N LEU A 70 -7.10 6.78 10.40
CA LEU A 70 -6.49 6.14 11.57
C LEU A 70 -7.30 6.37 12.86
N SER A 71 -8.06 7.47 12.94
CA SER A 71 -8.99 7.73 14.05
C SER A 71 -10.00 6.61 14.32
N ASN A 72 -10.21 5.70 13.36
CA ASN A 72 -11.11 4.54 13.49
C ASN A 72 -10.38 3.20 13.70
N LEU A 73 -9.06 3.17 13.79
CA LEU A 73 -8.28 1.95 13.96
C LEU A 73 -7.95 1.70 15.44
N PRO A 74 -8.30 0.53 16.01
CA PRO A 74 -7.87 0.17 17.35
C PRO A 74 -6.34 -0.01 17.40
N GLU A 75 -5.69 0.29 18.53
CA GLU A 75 -4.23 0.15 18.70
C GLU A 75 -3.70 -1.25 18.31
N THR A 76 -4.52 -2.28 18.49
CA THR A 76 -4.22 -3.67 18.12
C THR A 76 -4.09 -3.87 16.61
N ALA A 77 -4.70 -3.02 15.79
CA ALA A 77 -4.69 -3.10 14.33
C ALA A 77 -3.37 -2.58 13.70
N TYR A 78 -2.61 -1.76 14.43
CA TYR A 78 -1.39 -1.13 13.91
C TYR A 78 -0.30 -2.16 13.61
N GLY A 79 -0.18 -3.23 14.42
CA GLY A 79 0.85 -4.25 14.20
C GLY A 79 0.69 -4.99 12.87
N GLU A 80 -0.53 -5.38 12.53
CA GLU A 80 -0.85 -6.10 11.31
C GLU A 80 -0.74 -5.19 10.07
N LEU A 81 -1.24 -3.95 10.13
CA LEU A 81 -1.07 -2.98 9.04
C LEU A 81 0.42 -2.69 8.77
N ARG A 82 1.23 -2.57 9.84
CA ARG A 82 2.68 -2.41 9.71
C ARG A 82 3.30 -3.61 9.00
N SER A 83 2.90 -4.83 9.36
CA SER A 83 3.39 -6.05 8.71
C SER A 83 3.08 -6.07 7.22
N LEU A 84 1.87 -5.67 6.82
CA LEU A 84 1.47 -5.58 5.42
C LEU A 84 2.26 -4.54 4.63
N LEU A 85 2.42 -3.33 5.17
CA LEU A 85 3.25 -2.28 4.55
C LEU A 85 4.71 -2.71 4.42
N CYS A 86 5.25 -3.36 5.44
CA CYS A 86 6.58 -3.98 5.41
C CYS A 86 6.69 -5.02 4.30
N GLY A 87 5.69 -5.90 4.13
CA GLY A 87 5.68 -6.90 3.06
C GLY A 87 5.65 -6.29 1.66
N ILE A 88 4.86 -5.23 1.47
CA ILE A 88 4.83 -4.44 0.23
C ILE A 88 6.21 -3.83 -0.05
N ALA A 89 6.81 -3.17 0.94
CA ALA A 89 8.12 -2.54 0.81
C ALA A 89 9.22 -3.57 0.49
N ALA A 90 9.29 -4.66 1.26
CA ALA A 90 10.24 -5.74 1.05
C ALA A 90 10.16 -6.30 -0.37
N ARG A 91 8.95 -6.46 -0.91
CA ARG A 91 8.76 -6.98 -2.27
C ARG A 91 9.03 -5.93 -3.34
N ALA A 92 8.78 -4.65 -3.08
CA ALA A 92 9.11 -3.56 -4.00
C ALA A 92 10.64 -3.43 -4.19
N ILE A 93 11.41 -3.57 -3.12
CA ILE A 93 12.87 -3.44 -3.17
C ILE A 93 13.59 -4.72 -3.64
N ASP A 94 12.87 -5.84 -3.70
CA ASP A 94 13.42 -7.11 -4.13
C ASP A 94 13.88 -7.01 -5.59
N LYS A 95 15.19 -6.97 -5.81
CA LYS A 95 15.80 -6.82 -7.14
C LYS A 95 15.69 -8.09 -7.98
N GLU A 96 15.39 -9.24 -7.40
CA GLU A 96 15.06 -10.44 -8.17
C GLU A 96 13.65 -10.32 -8.78
N GLN A 97 12.78 -9.54 -8.13
CA GLN A 97 11.41 -9.30 -8.55
C GLN A 97 11.28 -8.05 -9.45
N PHE A 98 11.88 -6.93 -9.06
CA PHE A 98 11.80 -5.64 -9.78
C PHE A 98 13.19 -4.98 -9.88
N PRO A 99 14.10 -5.51 -10.72
CA PRO A 99 15.48 -4.99 -10.81
C PRO A 99 15.53 -3.52 -11.23
N CYS A 100 14.62 -3.11 -12.12
CA CYS A 100 14.56 -1.77 -12.68
C CYS A 100 13.61 -0.82 -11.92
N LEU A 101 13.09 -1.20 -10.76
CA LEU A 101 12.30 -0.28 -9.96
C LEU A 101 13.16 0.89 -9.50
N GLU A 102 12.80 2.08 -9.96
CA GLU A 102 13.44 3.37 -9.67
C GLU A 102 12.71 4.09 -8.53
N ARG A 103 11.38 3.90 -8.43
CA ARG A 103 10.56 4.62 -7.45
C ARG A 103 9.35 3.82 -6.95
N LEU A 104 9.20 3.78 -5.62
CA LEU A 104 8.00 3.42 -4.87
C LEU A 104 7.38 4.71 -4.33
N GLU A 105 6.26 5.13 -4.91
CA GLU A 105 5.54 6.34 -4.49
C GLU A 105 4.40 5.93 -3.57
N VAL A 106 4.44 6.33 -2.31
CA VAL A 106 3.38 6.08 -1.34
C VAL A 106 2.69 7.40 -1.02
N ARG A 107 1.41 7.50 -1.36
CA ARG A 107 0.59 8.66 -1.02
C ARG A 107 -0.42 8.27 0.04
N VAL A 108 -0.32 8.89 1.20
CA VAL A 108 -1.22 8.68 2.32
C VAL A 108 -2.17 9.84 2.37
N PHE A 109 -3.44 9.56 2.11
CA PHE A 109 -4.50 10.52 2.26
C PHE A 109 -5.15 10.27 3.60
N VAL A 110 -5.27 11.31 4.42
CA VAL A 110 -5.89 11.19 5.74
C VAL A 110 -7.21 11.92 5.71
N GLN A 111 -8.28 11.17 5.98
CA GLN A 111 -9.61 11.72 6.15
C GLN A 111 -9.73 12.25 7.59
N SER A 112 -9.39 13.52 7.82
CA SER A 112 -9.58 14.14 9.13
C SER A 112 -10.97 14.78 9.24
N ARG A 113 -11.58 14.70 10.42
CA ARG A 113 -12.91 15.30 10.70
C ARG A 113 -12.85 16.75 11.18
N ALA A 114 -11.66 17.32 11.34
CA ALA A 114 -11.42 18.73 11.66
C ALA A 114 -9.95 19.07 11.34
N ASP A 115 -9.57 20.35 11.28
CA ASP A 115 -8.23 20.93 11.02
C ASP A 115 -7.08 20.37 11.89
N ASN A 116 -6.88 19.07 11.90
CA ASN A 116 -6.02 18.36 12.82
C ASN A 116 -4.84 17.78 12.04
N ASN A 117 -4.00 18.70 11.57
CA ASN A 117 -2.71 18.40 10.93
C ASN A 117 -1.86 17.42 11.76
N GLN A 118 -2.08 17.34 13.08
CA GLN A 118 -1.42 16.39 13.95
C GLN A 118 -1.71 14.93 13.58
N GLU A 119 -2.94 14.59 13.20
CA GLU A 119 -3.29 13.22 12.77
C GLU A 119 -2.57 12.89 11.45
N LEU A 120 -2.56 13.83 10.50
CA LEU A 120 -1.84 13.69 9.23
C LEU A 120 -0.36 13.38 9.46
N TYR A 121 0.33 14.15 10.30
CA TYR A 121 1.75 13.93 10.60
C TYR A 121 2.00 12.62 11.36
N GLN A 122 1.09 12.22 12.26
CA GLN A 122 1.19 10.94 12.95
C GLN A 122 1.04 9.76 11.99
N VAL A 123 0.06 9.81 11.07
CA VAL A 123 -0.13 8.77 10.05
C VAL A 123 1.08 8.70 9.13
N ALA A 124 1.52 9.85 8.63
CA ALA A 124 2.69 9.95 7.77
C ALA A 124 3.93 9.39 8.45
N GLY A 125 4.17 9.78 9.70
CA GLY A 125 5.29 9.29 10.51
C GLY A 125 5.22 7.79 10.76
N TRP A 126 4.03 7.26 11.03
CA TRP A 126 3.83 5.82 11.24
C TRP A 126 4.06 4.99 9.96
N VAL A 127 3.50 5.41 8.82
CA VAL A 127 3.74 4.77 7.51
C VAL A 127 5.23 4.86 7.14
N SER A 128 5.83 6.03 7.34
CA SER A 128 7.26 6.26 7.10
C SER A 128 8.12 5.31 7.94
N ASN A 129 7.82 5.16 9.22
CA ASN A 129 8.52 4.23 10.10
C ASN A 129 8.38 2.77 9.62
N ALA A 130 7.17 2.34 9.25
CA ALA A 130 6.95 1.00 8.72
C ALA A 130 7.82 0.72 7.48
N LEU A 131 7.80 1.62 6.50
CA LEU A 131 8.57 1.49 5.27
C LEU A 131 10.08 1.60 5.49
N SER A 132 10.52 2.40 6.47
CA SER A 132 11.93 2.63 6.80
C SER A 132 12.70 1.37 7.22
N THR A 133 11.97 0.32 7.61
CA THR A 133 12.54 -1.00 7.90
C THR A 133 13.26 -1.59 6.68
N PHE A 134 12.81 -1.23 5.47
CA PHE A 134 13.31 -1.79 4.20
C PHE A 134 13.89 -0.72 3.27
N ILE A 135 13.33 0.50 3.29
CA ILE A 135 13.78 1.60 2.43
C ILE A 135 14.28 2.74 3.32
N PRO A 136 15.58 3.08 3.31
CA PRO A 136 16.09 4.17 4.13
C PRO A 136 15.31 5.47 3.93
N LEU A 137 15.04 6.20 5.01
CA LEU A 137 14.39 7.51 4.92
C LEU A 137 15.23 8.47 4.07
N GLY A 138 14.60 9.18 3.14
CA GLY A 138 15.29 10.04 2.17
C GLY A 138 15.89 9.28 0.98
N SER A 139 15.70 7.95 0.89
CA SER A 139 16.05 7.20 -0.31
C SER A 139 15.27 7.73 -1.51
N PRO A 140 15.91 7.91 -2.68
CA PRO A 140 15.21 8.31 -3.91
C PRO A 140 14.20 7.25 -4.38
N LEU A 141 14.29 6.04 -3.83
CA LEU A 141 13.36 4.95 -4.08
C LEU A 141 12.02 5.15 -3.36
N LEU A 142 11.94 5.93 -2.27
CA LEU A 142 10.69 6.17 -1.55
C LEU A 142 10.28 7.64 -1.66
N ASP A 143 9.16 7.87 -2.31
CA ASP A 143 8.49 9.17 -2.32
C ASP A 143 7.22 9.05 -1.46
N LEU A 144 7.24 9.62 -0.25
CA LEU A 144 6.13 9.57 0.70
C LEU A 144 5.48 10.95 0.80
N GLU A 145 4.22 11.03 0.40
CA GLU A 145 3.42 12.25 0.48
C GLU A 145 2.22 12.01 1.40
N ALA A 146 2.05 12.85 2.42
CA ALA A 146 0.87 12.86 3.26
C ALA A 146 -0.02 14.04 2.85
N VAL A 147 -1.23 13.74 2.40
CA VAL A 147 -2.16 14.72 1.84
C VAL A 147 -3.41 14.76 2.70
N GLU A 148 -3.85 15.96 3.06
CA GLU A 148 -5.17 16.14 3.66
C GLU A 148 -6.24 15.80 2.62
N GLY A 149 -7.03 14.75 2.90
CA GLY A 149 -7.94 14.15 1.93
C GLY A 149 -9.40 14.44 2.25
N GLY A 150 -10.02 15.34 1.50
CA GLY A 150 -11.48 15.35 1.31
C GLY A 150 -11.88 14.36 0.20
N TYR A 151 -13.10 13.80 0.24
CA TYR A 151 -13.62 12.82 -0.74
C TYR A 151 -13.34 13.17 -2.21
N ASN A 152 -13.23 14.45 -2.54
CA ASN A 152 -12.99 14.96 -3.90
C ASN A 152 -11.57 14.75 -4.44
N SER A 153 -10.62 14.33 -3.61
CA SER A 153 -9.24 14.04 -4.04
C SER A 153 -9.05 12.60 -4.58
N PHE A 154 -10.12 11.79 -4.52
CA PHE A 154 -10.15 10.37 -4.92
C PHE A 154 -10.88 10.08 -6.24
N PHE A 155 -11.46 11.09 -6.90
CA PHE A 155 -12.25 10.97 -8.13
C PHE A 155 -11.59 11.70 -9.31
#